data_AF-A0A1M7AFA8-F1
#
_entry.id   AF-A0A1M7AFA8-F1
#
_cell.length_a   1.000
_cell.length_b   1.000
_cell.length_c   1.000
_cell.angle_alpha   90.00
_cell.angle_beta   90.00
_cell.angle_gamma   90.00
#
_symmetry.space_group_name_H-M   'P 1'
#
loop_
_entity.id
_entity.type
_entity.pdbx_description
1 polymer ?
#
loop_
_entity_poly.entity_id
_entity_poly.type
_entity_poly.pdbx_seq_one_letter_code
_entity_poly.pdbx_strand_id
1 'polypeptide(L)'
;MKRILLVGILLLLITACKKEPNFDEKGKEVFDELKDLSKISADANTTIYDVWNKAIFDKEYALCTSSKSKDCKVADASEAINRLIKEKSMVTLVKEINKKDSVIKLNLDSIAKHPNNDKDVYENLIDLYKNVKELSDDVKKPDGNIISFAQKNAQLNKDINLIVTEIEVRKPNWKTK
;
A
#
# COMPACT_ATOMS: atom_id res chain seq x y z
N MET A 1 13.68 -61.39 12.55
CA MET A 1 12.85 -60.21 12.22
C MET A 1 13.29 -58.99 13.04
N LYS A 2 14.40 -58.32 12.70
CA LYS A 2 14.86 -57.11 13.43
C LYS A 2 15.54 -56.02 12.56
N ARG A 3 15.55 -56.16 11.23
CA ARG A 3 16.29 -55.22 10.34
C ARG A 3 15.41 -54.30 9.47
N ILE A 4 14.09 -54.43 9.51
CA ILE A 4 13.18 -53.66 8.63
C ILE A 4 12.61 -52.41 9.34
N LEU A 5 12.76 -52.29 10.66
CA LEU A 5 12.16 -51.18 11.44
C LEU A 5 13.00 -49.90 11.48
N LEU A 6 14.27 -49.92 11.06
CA LEU A 6 15.17 -48.76 11.13
C LEU A 6 15.12 -47.86 9.90
N VAL A 7 14.65 -48.35 8.75
CA VAL A 7 14.61 -47.56 7.51
C VAL A 7 13.38 -46.65 7.44
N GLY A 8 12.26 -47.05 8.07
CA GLY A 8 11.04 -46.22 8.09
C GLY A 8 11.14 -44.98 8.97
N ILE A 9 11.91 -45.03 10.06
CA ILE A 9 12.08 -43.89 10.98
C ILE A 9 13.07 -42.86 10.41
N LEU A 10 14.05 -43.30 9.60
CA LEU A 10 15.00 -42.38 8.96
C LEU A 10 14.35 -41.59 7.80
N LEU A 11 13.38 -42.18 7.08
CA LEU A 11 12.64 -41.51 6.02
C LEU A 11 11.63 -40.47 6.54
N LEU A 12 11.08 -40.65 7.74
CA LEU A 12 10.20 -39.67 8.38
C LEU A 12 10.94 -38.43 8.92
N LEU A 13 12.25 -38.53 9.14
CA LEU A 13 13.08 -37.39 9.55
C LEU A 13 13.47 -36.46 8.39
N ILE A 14 13.38 -36.93 7.14
CA ILE A 14 13.74 -36.11 5.96
C ILE A 14 12.56 -35.25 5.49
N THR A 15 11.32 -35.62 5.78
CA THR A 15 10.12 -34.83 5.43
C THR A 15 9.76 -33.74 6.44
N ALA A 16 10.53 -33.58 7.51
CA ALA A 16 10.30 -32.57 8.56
C ALA A 16 11.34 -31.43 8.58
N CYS A 17 12.24 -31.35 7.60
CA CYS A 17 12.85 -30.07 7.24
C CYS A 17 11.80 -29.24 6.49
N LYS A 18 10.80 -28.71 7.23
CA LYS A 18 10.10 -27.52 6.76
C LYS A 18 11.21 -26.48 6.55
N LYS A 19 11.60 -26.22 5.30
CA LYS A 19 12.40 -25.03 4.98
C LYS A 19 11.67 -23.89 5.66
N GLU A 20 12.33 -23.24 6.61
CA GLU A 20 11.85 -21.96 7.11
C GLU A 20 11.50 -21.09 5.88
N PRO A 21 10.39 -20.33 5.92
CA PRO A 21 10.02 -19.48 4.81
C PRO A 21 11.27 -18.68 4.41
N ASN A 22 11.70 -18.88 3.18
CA ASN A 22 12.91 -18.24 2.70
C ASN A 22 12.64 -16.74 2.71
N PHE A 23 13.33 -16.02 3.60
CA PHE A 23 13.21 -14.56 3.74
C PHE A 23 13.29 -13.88 2.37
N ASP A 24 14.14 -14.39 1.48
CA ASP A 24 14.29 -13.86 0.12
C ASP A 24 13.03 -14.00 -0.75
N GLU A 25 12.31 -15.10 -0.65
CA GLU A 25 11.11 -15.33 -1.47
C GLU A 25 9.94 -14.52 -0.93
N LYS A 26 9.67 -14.66 0.37
CA LYS A 26 8.54 -13.98 1.02
C LYS A 26 8.77 -12.48 1.20
N GLY A 27 10.01 -12.06 1.45
CA GLY A 27 10.41 -10.65 1.50
C GLY A 27 10.25 -9.97 0.15
N LYS A 28 10.62 -10.64 -0.95
CA LYS A 28 10.37 -10.13 -2.31
C LYS A 28 8.87 -10.02 -2.60
N GLU A 29 8.05 -11.00 -2.20
CA GLU A 29 6.60 -10.94 -2.36
C GLU A 29 6.01 -9.72 -1.63
N VAL A 30 6.37 -9.52 -0.35
CA VAL A 30 5.98 -8.33 0.43
C VAL A 30 6.42 -7.04 -0.26
N PHE A 31 7.66 -6.99 -0.75
CA PHE A 31 8.21 -5.83 -1.43
C PHE A 31 7.45 -5.49 -2.71
N ASP A 32 7.13 -6.50 -3.52
CA ASP A 32 6.35 -6.34 -4.76
C ASP A 32 4.91 -5.87 -4.45
N GLU A 33 4.27 -6.45 -3.42
CA GLU A 33 2.94 -6.03 -2.96
C GLU A 33 2.92 -4.59 -2.42
N LEU A 34 3.97 -4.17 -1.70
CA LEU A 34 4.11 -2.81 -1.18
C LEU A 34 4.26 -1.77 -2.32
N LYS A 35 5.04 -2.07 -3.35
CA LYS A 35 5.17 -1.20 -4.54
C LYS A 35 3.84 -1.06 -5.27
N ASP A 36 3.13 -2.17 -5.44
CA ASP A 36 1.82 -2.17 -6.11
C ASP A 36 0.79 -1.36 -5.30
N LEU A 37 0.70 -1.60 -3.99
CA LEU A 37 -0.19 -0.83 -3.11
C LEU A 37 0.18 0.66 -3.08
N SER A 38 1.48 0.99 -3.04
CA SER A 38 1.95 2.37 -3.13
C SER A 38 1.45 3.07 -4.39
N LYS A 39 1.58 2.42 -5.55
CA LYS A 39 1.15 2.98 -6.83
C LYS A 39 -0.37 3.20 -6.85
N ILE A 40 -1.13 2.18 -6.46
CA ILE A 40 -2.60 2.25 -6.40
C ILE A 40 -3.04 3.42 -5.50
N SER A 41 -2.43 3.55 -4.32
CA SER A 41 -2.75 4.62 -3.38
C SER A 41 -2.31 6.00 -3.88
N ALA A 42 -1.16 6.13 -4.54
CA ALA A 42 -0.70 7.37 -5.14
C ALA A 42 -1.63 7.86 -6.27
N ASP A 43 -2.06 6.95 -7.16
CA ASP A 43 -2.99 7.26 -8.24
C ASP A 43 -4.36 7.70 -7.69
N ALA A 44 -4.83 7.03 -6.63
CA ALA A 44 -6.06 7.39 -5.94
C ALA A 44 -5.99 8.75 -5.24
N ASN A 45 -4.89 9.05 -4.55
CA ASN A 45 -4.68 10.36 -3.92
C ASN A 45 -4.57 11.48 -4.94
N THR A 46 -4.00 11.21 -6.12
CA THR A 46 -4.00 12.16 -7.25
C THR A 46 -5.43 12.44 -7.72
N THR A 47 -6.26 11.41 -7.85
CA THR A 47 -7.68 11.56 -8.21
C THR A 47 -8.44 12.40 -7.17
N ILE A 48 -8.19 12.16 -5.88
CA ILE A 48 -8.79 12.94 -4.78
C ILE A 48 -8.35 14.40 -4.88
N TYR A 49 -7.05 14.65 -5.06
CA TYR A 49 -6.51 16.00 -5.25
C TYR A 49 -7.17 16.71 -6.44
N ASP A 50 -7.31 16.04 -7.58
CA ASP A 50 -7.91 16.63 -8.79
C ASP A 50 -9.38 17.00 -8.57
N VAL A 51 -10.16 16.12 -7.92
CA VAL A 51 -11.56 16.41 -7.56
C VAL A 51 -11.64 17.59 -6.59
N TRP A 52 -10.76 17.63 -5.60
CA TRP A 52 -10.67 18.73 -4.64
C TRP A 52 -10.34 20.05 -5.36
N ASN A 53 -9.37 20.02 -6.26
CA ASN A 53 -8.91 21.17 -7.04
C ASN A 53 -10.02 21.71 -7.96
N LYS A 54 -10.65 20.84 -8.74
CA LYS A 54 -11.78 21.18 -9.63
C LYS A 54 -12.99 21.72 -8.89
N ALA A 55 -13.29 21.16 -7.71
CA ALA A 55 -14.35 21.67 -6.85
C ALA A 55 -14.05 23.11 -6.41
N ILE A 56 -12.85 23.41 -5.94
CA ILE A 56 -12.48 24.75 -5.43
C ILE A 56 -12.37 25.78 -6.57
N PHE A 57 -11.63 25.45 -7.63
CA PHE A 57 -11.19 26.45 -8.60
C PHE A 57 -12.03 26.47 -9.89
N ASP A 58 -12.46 25.31 -10.39
CA ASP A 58 -13.17 25.21 -11.67
C ASP A 58 -14.69 25.30 -11.52
N LYS A 59 -15.20 25.20 -10.28
CA LYS A 59 -16.64 25.16 -9.97
C LYS A 59 -17.38 24.04 -10.72
N GLU A 60 -16.69 23.02 -11.19
CA GLU A 60 -17.25 21.91 -12.00
C GLU A 60 -18.27 21.08 -11.18
N TYR A 61 -18.13 21.11 -9.85
CA TYR A 61 -19.07 20.53 -8.88
C TYR A 61 -20.07 21.54 -8.30
N ALA A 62 -20.20 22.73 -8.89
CA ALA A 62 -21.15 23.71 -8.37
C ALA A 62 -22.60 23.25 -8.58
N LEU A 63 -23.36 23.24 -7.49
CA LEU A 63 -24.79 23.05 -7.51
C LEU A 63 -25.44 24.34 -8.01
N CYS A 64 -25.73 24.37 -9.30
CA CYS A 64 -26.54 25.42 -9.90
C CYS A 64 -28.02 25.11 -9.69
N THR A 65 -28.69 25.87 -8.83
CA THR A 65 -30.14 25.78 -8.62
C THR A 65 -30.93 26.56 -9.69
N SER A 66 -30.25 27.35 -10.52
CA SER A 66 -30.83 28.06 -11.65
C SER A 66 -29.85 28.10 -12.84
N SER A 67 -30.37 28.30 -14.05
CA SER A 67 -29.60 28.47 -15.29
C SER A 67 -28.79 29.78 -15.36
N LYS A 68 -28.79 30.59 -14.29
CA LYS A 68 -28.03 31.84 -14.19
C LYS A 68 -26.79 31.60 -13.32
N SER A 69 -25.61 31.82 -13.88
CA SER A 69 -24.29 31.51 -13.28
C SER A 69 -24.01 32.11 -11.89
N LYS A 70 -24.81 33.07 -11.42
CA LYS A 70 -24.65 33.74 -10.13
C LYS A 70 -25.18 32.93 -8.95
N ASP A 71 -26.03 31.92 -9.18
CA ASP A 71 -26.64 31.09 -8.13
C ASP A 71 -25.98 29.70 -8.00
N CYS A 72 -24.89 29.47 -8.72
CA CYS A 72 -24.10 28.24 -8.61
C CYS A 72 -23.32 28.28 -7.29
N LYS A 73 -23.84 27.58 -6.27
CA LYS A 73 -23.06 27.31 -5.06
C LYS A 73 -22.00 26.28 -5.43
N VAL A 74 -20.74 26.68 -5.34
CA VAL A 74 -19.63 25.73 -5.35
C VAL A 74 -19.89 24.75 -4.21
N ALA A 75 -20.08 23.47 -4.52
CA ALA A 75 -20.09 22.44 -3.49
C ALA A 75 -18.83 22.65 -2.66
N ASP A 76 -18.96 22.80 -1.34
CA ASP A 76 -17.76 22.90 -0.52
C ASP A 76 -16.89 21.66 -0.84
N ALA A 77 -15.57 21.83 -0.86
CA ALA A 77 -14.72 20.75 -1.33
C ALA A 77 -14.91 19.44 -0.56
N SER A 78 -15.35 19.55 0.70
CA SER A 78 -15.80 18.45 1.54
C SER A 78 -16.97 17.68 0.91
N GLU A 79 -17.98 18.36 0.35
CA GLU A 79 -19.10 17.75 -0.36
C GLU A 79 -18.66 17.01 -1.63
N ALA A 80 -17.76 17.60 -2.42
CA ALA A 80 -17.24 16.95 -3.63
C ALA A 80 -16.47 15.65 -3.28
N ILE A 81 -15.60 15.71 -2.28
CA ILE A 81 -14.89 14.53 -1.76
C ILE A 81 -15.89 13.52 -1.18
N ASN A 82 -16.89 13.97 -0.41
CA ASN A 82 -17.92 13.12 0.16
C ASN A 82 -18.75 12.38 -0.90
N ARG A 83 -18.91 12.97 -2.10
CA ARG A 83 -19.55 12.29 -3.24
C ARG A 83 -18.59 11.28 -3.86
N LEU A 84 -17.34 11.69 -4.15
CA LEU A 84 -16.30 10.83 -4.70
C LEU A 84 -16.12 9.54 -3.88
N ILE A 85 -15.95 9.65 -2.55
CA ILE A 85 -15.73 8.48 -1.69
C ILE A 85 -16.93 7.53 -1.62
N LYS A 86 -18.13 7.97 -2.04
CA LYS A 86 -19.34 7.14 -2.12
C LYS A 86 -19.52 6.49 -3.49
N GLU A 87 -18.74 6.88 -4.50
CA GLU A 87 -18.80 6.28 -5.82
C GLU A 87 -18.40 4.80 -5.75
N LYS A 88 -19.09 3.96 -6.55
CA LYS A 88 -18.85 2.52 -6.56
C LYS A 88 -17.40 2.17 -6.89
N SER A 89 -16.76 2.94 -7.77
CA SER A 89 -15.34 2.84 -8.13
C SER A 89 -14.45 3.02 -6.88
N MET A 90 -14.61 4.13 -6.16
CA MET A 90 -13.84 4.42 -4.95
C MET A 90 -14.11 3.44 -3.81
N VAL A 91 -15.37 3.03 -3.62
CA VAL A 91 -15.71 2.00 -2.62
C VAL A 91 -15.05 0.67 -2.95
N THR A 92 -15.01 0.29 -4.23
CA THR A 92 -14.32 -0.93 -4.70
C THR A 92 -12.82 -0.82 -4.46
N LEU A 93 -12.23 0.33 -4.80
CA LEU A 93 -10.82 0.61 -4.62
C LEU A 93 -10.39 0.54 -3.15
N VAL A 94 -11.16 1.16 -2.24
CA VAL A 94 -10.90 1.10 -0.80
C VAL A 94 -10.96 -0.33 -0.27
N LYS A 95 -11.89 -1.16 -0.77
CA LYS A 95 -11.94 -2.59 -0.42
C LYS A 95 -10.70 -3.34 -0.90
N GLU A 96 -10.23 -3.05 -2.12
CA GLU A 96 -9.01 -3.63 -2.65
C GLU A 96 -7.77 -3.24 -1.83
N ILE A 97 -7.62 -1.94 -1.53
CA ILE A 97 -6.56 -1.41 -0.65
C ILE A 97 -6.57 -2.14 0.70
N ASN A 98 -7.73 -2.26 1.35
CA ASN A 98 -7.83 -2.94 2.64
C ASN A 98 -7.46 -4.43 2.57
N LYS A 99 -7.82 -5.10 1.46
CA LYS A 99 -7.46 -6.50 1.23
C LYS A 99 -5.94 -6.63 1.08
N LYS A 100 -5.30 -5.79 0.27
CA LYS A 100 -3.84 -5.78 0.07
C LYS A 100 -3.10 -5.45 1.36
N ASP A 101 -3.50 -4.40 2.09
CA ASP A 101 -2.95 -4.02 3.40
C ASP A 101 -2.95 -5.21 4.38
N SER A 102 -4.07 -5.93 4.44
CA SER A 102 -4.21 -7.10 5.31
C SER A 102 -3.27 -8.27 4.92
N VAL A 103 -3.12 -8.53 3.62
CA VAL A 103 -2.23 -9.59 3.11
C VAL A 103 -0.76 -9.24 3.38
N ILE A 104 -0.37 -7.99 3.06
CA ILE A 104 0.99 -7.48 3.29
C ILE A 104 1.35 -7.60 4.77
N LYS A 105 0.46 -7.19 5.67
CA LYS A 105 0.67 -7.29 7.12
C LYS A 105 0.92 -8.73 7.57
N LEU A 106 0.09 -9.67 7.12
CA LEU A 106 0.28 -11.09 7.45
C LEU A 106 1.59 -11.65 6.90
N ASN A 107 1.97 -11.25 5.69
CA ASN A 107 3.22 -11.67 5.06
C ASN A 107 4.44 -11.07 5.79
N LEU A 108 4.40 -9.80 6.19
CA LEU A 108 5.41 -9.15 7.05
C LEU A 108 5.59 -9.88 8.38
N ASP A 109 4.49 -10.18 9.07
CA ASP A 109 4.52 -10.91 10.34
C ASP A 109 5.15 -12.31 10.17
N SER A 110 4.95 -12.94 9.01
CA SER A 110 5.51 -14.26 8.70
C SER A 110 7.03 -14.28 8.50
N ILE A 111 7.62 -13.16 8.09
CA ILE A 111 9.07 -13.00 7.85
C ILE A 111 9.80 -12.28 9.00
N ALA A 112 9.08 -11.98 10.10
CA ALA A 112 9.65 -11.32 11.27
C ALA A 112 10.80 -12.10 11.94
N LYS A 113 10.79 -13.44 11.79
CA LYS A 113 11.93 -14.28 12.17
C LYS A 113 12.92 -14.33 11.01
N HIS A 114 13.65 -13.23 10.84
CA HIS A 114 14.68 -13.10 9.81
C HIS A 114 16.03 -13.65 10.30
N PRO A 115 16.90 -14.16 9.41
CA PRO A 115 18.30 -14.39 9.76
C PRO A 115 19.02 -13.05 10.02
N ASN A 116 20.09 -13.06 10.83
CA ASN A 116 20.74 -11.83 11.32
C ASN A 116 21.27 -10.92 10.19
N ASN A 117 21.63 -11.47 9.04
CA ASN A 117 22.14 -10.74 7.87
C ASN A 117 21.06 -9.96 7.11
N ASP A 118 19.78 -10.22 7.37
CA ASP A 118 18.64 -9.62 6.66
C ASP A 118 17.85 -8.61 7.52
N LYS A 119 18.31 -8.33 8.72
CA LYS A 119 17.68 -7.41 9.67
C LYS A 119 17.42 -6.02 9.04
N ASP A 120 18.43 -5.41 8.42
CA ASP A 120 18.30 -4.09 7.80
C ASP A 120 17.23 -4.08 6.70
N VAL A 121 17.14 -5.15 5.91
CA VAL A 121 16.14 -5.25 4.82
C VAL A 121 14.75 -5.40 5.41
N TYR A 122 14.60 -6.17 6.48
CA TYR A 122 13.32 -6.30 7.18
C TYR A 122 12.87 -4.98 7.82
N GLU A 123 13.78 -4.24 8.47
CA GLU A 123 13.47 -2.91 9.03
C GLU A 123 13.04 -1.93 7.92
N ASN A 124 13.73 -1.93 6.78
CA ASN A 124 13.30 -1.13 5.62
C ASN A 124 11.92 -1.56 5.08
N LEU A 125 11.57 -2.85 5.09
CA LEU A 125 10.23 -3.31 4.71
C LEU A 125 9.15 -2.81 5.67
N ILE A 126 9.44 -2.75 6.98
CA ILE A 126 8.53 -2.17 7.98
C ILE A 126 8.32 -0.68 7.72
N ASP A 127 9.40 0.07 7.49
CA ASP A 127 9.32 1.50 7.23
C ASP A 127 8.58 1.80 5.91
N LEU A 128 8.84 1.00 4.87
CA LEU A 128 8.09 1.06 3.61
C LEU A 128 6.60 0.81 3.86
N TYR A 129 6.26 -0.24 4.61
CA TYR A 129 4.88 -0.56 4.94
C TYR A 129 4.19 0.57 5.70
N LYS A 130 4.87 1.19 6.68
CA LYS A 130 4.33 2.33 7.42
C LYS A 130 3.97 3.49 6.48
N ASN A 131 4.89 3.86 5.57
CA ASN A 131 4.66 4.97 4.65
C ASN A 131 3.57 4.64 3.62
N VAL A 132 3.57 3.43 3.06
CA VAL A 132 2.52 2.96 2.13
C VAL A 132 1.16 2.88 2.81
N LYS A 133 1.13 2.47 4.08
CA LYS A 133 -0.09 2.44 4.88
C LYS A 133 -0.65 3.84 5.08
N GLU A 134 0.20 4.81 5.45
CA GLU A 134 -0.23 6.19 5.62
C GLU A 134 -0.78 6.78 4.30
N LEU A 135 -0.09 6.53 3.18
CA LEU A 135 -0.56 6.92 1.85
C LEU A 135 -1.93 6.29 1.52
N SER A 136 -2.12 5.02 1.89
CA SER A 136 -3.37 4.29 1.68
C SER A 136 -4.50 4.74 2.59
N ASP A 137 -4.19 5.18 3.81
CA ASP A 137 -5.18 5.69 4.76
C ASP A 137 -5.67 7.08 4.33
N ASP A 138 -4.84 7.89 3.68
CA ASP A 138 -5.23 9.16 3.05
C ASP A 138 -6.27 8.98 1.93
N VAL A 139 -6.25 7.85 1.20
CA VAL A 139 -7.30 7.52 0.22
C VAL A 139 -8.64 7.28 0.91
N LYS A 140 -8.61 6.61 2.07
CA LYS A 140 -9.81 6.21 2.82
C LYS A 140 -10.45 7.40 3.52
N LYS A 141 -9.60 8.30 4.01
CA LYS A 141 -10.01 9.46 4.78
C LYS A 141 -9.05 10.63 4.51
N PRO A 142 -9.25 11.35 3.40
CA PRO A 142 -8.49 12.56 3.11
C PRO A 142 -8.64 13.57 4.26
N ASP A 143 -7.54 14.16 4.69
CA ASP A 143 -7.52 15.15 5.77
C ASP A 143 -6.80 16.45 5.40
N GLY A 144 -6.90 17.44 6.28
CA GLY A 144 -6.29 18.74 6.10
C GLY A 144 -6.96 19.60 5.03
N ASN A 145 -6.19 20.54 4.48
CA ASN A 145 -6.57 21.32 3.30
C ASN A 145 -5.82 20.80 2.05
N ILE A 146 -6.24 21.23 0.87
CA ILE A 146 -5.66 20.77 -0.41
C ILE A 146 -4.13 20.92 -0.49
N ILE A 147 -3.56 21.98 0.09
CA ILE A 147 -2.12 22.23 0.09
C ILE A 147 -1.41 21.25 1.01
N SER A 148 -1.89 21.11 2.27
CA SER A 148 -1.29 20.18 3.22
C SER A 148 -1.43 18.72 2.78
N PHE A 149 -2.57 18.36 2.18
CA PHE A 149 -2.81 17.04 1.62
C PHE A 149 -1.82 16.75 0.49
N ALA A 150 -1.65 17.66 -0.48
CA ALA A 150 -0.72 17.49 -1.59
C ALA A 150 0.74 17.40 -1.11
N GLN A 151 1.13 18.26 -0.16
CA GLN A 151 2.48 18.25 0.41
C GLN A 151 2.79 16.94 1.14
N LYS A 152 1.86 16.46 1.97
CA LYS A 152 1.99 15.19 2.68
C LYS A 152 2.16 14.02 1.70
N ASN A 153 1.29 13.93 0.70
CA ASN A 153 1.34 12.87 -0.32
C ASN A 153 2.64 12.91 -1.13
N ALA A 154 3.11 14.10 -1.51
CA ALA A 154 4.38 14.26 -2.21
C ALA A 154 5.58 13.82 -1.36
N GLN A 155 5.57 14.15 -0.06
CA GLN A 155 6.61 13.74 0.87
C GLN A 155 6.61 12.22 1.08
N LEU A 156 5.44 11.60 1.31
CA LEU A 156 5.30 10.15 1.43
C LEU A 156 5.81 9.42 0.19
N ASN A 157 5.45 9.88 -1.02
CA ASN A 157 5.94 9.29 -2.27
C ASN A 157 7.47 9.39 -2.40
N LYS A 158 8.07 10.50 -1.98
CA LYS A 158 9.53 10.66 -1.96
C LYS A 158 10.18 9.67 -0.99
N ASP A 159 9.64 9.55 0.21
CA ASP A 159 10.18 8.65 1.24
C ASP A 159 10.03 7.18 0.85
N ILE A 160 8.90 6.80 0.25
CA ILE A 160 8.67 5.47 -0.34
C ILE A 160 9.73 5.18 -1.41
N ASN A 161 9.95 6.09 -2.36
CA ASN A 161 10.93 5.87 -3.43
C ASN A 161 12.36 5.72 -2.91
N LEU A 162 12.71 6.46 -1.85
CA LEU A 162 14.01 6.34 -1.20
C LEU A 162 14.18 4.95 -0.59
N ILE A 163 13.21 4.48 0.21
CA ILE A 163 13.27 3.15 0.85
C ILE A 163 13.25 2.03 -0.20
N VAL A 164 12.42 2.14 -1.25
CA VAL A 164 12.40 1.21 -2.38
C VAL A 164 13.79 1.10 -3.00
N THR A 165 14.45 2.24 -3.27
CA THR A 165 15.80 2.26 -3.85
C THR A 165 16.81 1.58 -2.92
N GLU A 166 16.74 1.82 -1.61
CA GLU A 166 17.63 1.20 -0.63
C GLU A 166 17.47 -0.33 -0.57
N ILE A 167 16.22 -0.82 -0.56
CA ILE A 167 15.93 -2.26 -0.59
C ILE A 167 16.49 -2.87 -1.87
N GLU A 168 16.28 -2.23 -3.02
CA GLU A 168 16.76 -2.73 -4.30
C GLU A 168 18.29 -2.73 -4.44
N VAL A 169 18.99 -1.80 -3.78
CA VAL A 169 20.47 -1.82 -3.72
C VAL A 169 20.96 -2.99 -2.87
N ARG A 170 20.29 -3.29 -1.76
CA ARG A 170 20.66 -4.38 -0.84
C ARG A 170 20.23 -5.76 -1.35
N LYS A 171 19.13 -5.82 -2.10
CA LYS A 171 18.56 -7.03 -2.72
C LYS A 171 18.33 -6.81 -4.23
N PRO A 172 19.40 -6.79 -5.06
CA PRO A 172 19.29 -6.52 -6.50
C PRO A 172 18.40 -7.53 -7.26
N ASN A 173 18.31 -8.76 -6.74
CA ASN A 173 17.43 -9.81 -7.25
C ASN A 173 15.93 -9.55 -7.01
N TRP A 174 15.57 -8.55 -6.21
CA TRP A 174 14.19 -8.14 -5.96
C TRP A 174 13.73 -7.00 -6.87
N LYS A 175 14.62 -6.40 -7.67
CA LYS A 175 14.22 -5.45 -8.72
C LYS A 175 13.28 -6.12 -9.70
N THR A 176 12.07 -5.58 -9.86
CA THR A 176 11.18 -5.91 -10.97
C THR A 176 11.80 -5.36 -12.26
N LYS A 177 11.94 -6.22 -13.28
CA LYS A 177 12.37 -5.81 -14.62
C LYS A 177 11.32 -4.94 -15.31
#